data_AF-A0A4Q4SQM9-F1
#
_entry.id   AF-A0A4Q4SQM9-F1
#
_cell.length_a   1.000
_cell.length_b   1.000
_cell.length_c   1.000
_cell.angle_alpha   90.00
_cell.angle_beta   90.00
_cell.angle_gamma   90.00
#
_symmetry.space_group_name_H-M   'P 1'
#
loop_
_entity.id
_entity.type
_entity.pdbx_description
1 polymer ?
#
loop_
_entity_poly.entity_id
_entity_poly.type
_entity_poly.pdbx_seq_one_letter_code
_entity_poly.pdbx_strand_id
1 'polypeptide(L)'
;MIETLTAHGLDVPQALELDGESVYNFTDFHGLIKMVPETANTFWDAGFRDIDTADDCGMTPYLQSWYSANFEMVNWFIQKGVSISSEHSDAPLTALHVYANRLEYPGWAFAHDVNAIPTDQYYMEAIQKQLGIPYDNCTCECSPRGCTPVKFLLKASYYRYGFARGEQIRKWIENVNPPAPLLKQYIYECTRFMLFEFLGGEHICCSLGQNCWVEHSVPRKEPFKNRWTERVDNIRQQLNEHKRLCKNKIPIPQRDSLQALKDPDFFQATLGSAMSHYDEMDRPDTMPVETQVFEYINWLLAERHLEVDVSYDCQHDLSLISV
;
A
#
# COMPACT_ATOMS: atom_id res chain seq x y z
N MET A 1 0.47 25.88 26.89
CA MET A 1 1.72 25.25 27.35
C MET A 1 2.95 26.00 26.86
N ILE A 2 3.17 26.20 25.56
CA ILE A 2 4.26 27.05 25.03
C ILE A 2 4.19 28.46 25.64
N GLU A 3 3.02 29.09 25.61
CA GLU A 3 2.79 30.40 26.26
C GLU A 3 3.14 30.39 27.76
N THR A 4 2.88 29.27 28.45
CA THR A 4 3.21 29.09 29.87
C THR A 4 4.71 28.94 30.08
N LEU A 5 5.42 28.22 29.22
CA LEU A 5 6.88 28.02 29.27
C LEU A 5 7.62 29.32 28.93
N THR A 6 7.18 30.02 27.89
CA THR A 6 7.71 31.34 27.50
C THR A 6 7.45 32.40 28.58
N ALA A 7 6.28 32.38 29.24
CA ALA A 7 5.98 33.26 30.37
C ALA A 7 6.88 33.04 31.60
N HIS A 8 7.54 31.87 31.71
CA HIS A 8 8.52 31.56 32.76
C HIS A 8 9.98 31.78 32.30
N GLY A 9 10.20 32.42 31.15
CA GLY A 9 11.54 32.77 30.66
C GLY A 9 12.37 31.57 30.21
N LEU A 10 11.74 30.43 29.95
CA LEU A 10 12.39 29.28 29.36
C LEU A 10 12.48 29.50 27.85
N ASP A 11 13.70 29.43 27.31
CA ASP A 11 13.94 29.41 25.87
C ASP A 11 13.38 28.07 25.35
N VAL A 12 12.41 28.13 24.45
CA VAL A 12 11.71 26.95 23.93
C VAL A 12 12.44 26.52 22.66
N PRO A 13 13.23 25.43 22.67
CA PRO A 13 13.86 24.92 21.46
C PRO A 13 12.87 24.85 20.29
N GLN A 14 13.31 25.10 19.06
CA GLN A 14 12.43 25.02 17.88
C GLN A 14 11.72 23.65 17.75
N ALA A 15 12.32 22.58 18.29
CA ALA A 15 11.70 21.24 18.38
C ALA A 15 10.47 21.16 19.31
N LEU A 16 10.24 22.19 20.13
CA LEU A 16 9.09 22.41 21.01
C LEU A 16 8.16 23.52 20.50
N GLU A 17 8.45 24.16 19.36
CA GLU A 17 7.47 24.97 18.64
C GLU A 17 6.47 24.01 17.99
N LEU A 18 5.54 23.56 18.82
CA LEU A 18 4.43 22.71 18.40
C LEU A 18 3.51 23.56 17.52
N ASP A 19 3.25 23.07 16.33
CA ASP A 19 2.25 23.52 15.35
C ASP A 19 0.81 23.61 15.91
N GLY A 20 0.61 23.28 17.19
CA GLY A 20 -0.67 23.36 17.90
C GLY A 20 -1.48 22.08 17.83
N GLU A 21 -0.97 21.04 17.17
CA GLU A 21 -1.74 19.83 16.80
C GLU A 21 -1.33 18.61 17.64
N SER A 22 -0.04 18.41 17.93
CA SER A 22 0.46 17.38 18.86
C SER A 22 1.90 17.68 19.31
N VAL A 23 2.28 17.34 20.55
CA VAL A 23 3.67 17.46 21.04
C VAL A 23 4.66 16.55 20.28
N TYR A 24 4.10 15.68 19.45
CA TYR A 24 4.64 14.40 19.04
C TYR A 24 4.45 14.29 17.52
N ASN A 25 5.04 15.21 16.76
CA ASN A 25 5.14 15.16 15.30
C ASN A 25 6.45 14.42 14.92
N PHE A 26 6.37 13.11 14.60
CA PHE A 26 7.56 12.25 14.48
C PHE A 26 8.14 12.20 13.09
N THR A 27 7.37 12.63 12.08
CA THR A 27 7.72 12.44 10.68
C THR A 27 7.22 13.60 9.84
N ASP A 28 7.94 13.95 8.79
CA ASP A 28 7.34 14.76 7.72
C ASP A 28 6.74 13.88 6.62
N PHE A 29 6.11 14.52 5.64
CA PHE A 29 5.56 13.87 4.47
C PHE A 29 6.57 12.93 3.75
N HIS A 30 7.86 13.30 3.74
CA HIS A 30 8.92 12.54 3.08
C HIS A 30 9.46 11.39 3.94
N GLY A 31 9.00 11.25 5.18
CA GLY A 31 9.44 10.24 6.12
C GLY A 31 10.69 10.61 6.90
N LEU A 32 11.10 11.89 6.90
CA LEU A 32 12.23 12.33 7.70
C LEU A 32 11.89 12.16 9.18
N ILE A 33 12.74 11.41 9.87
CA ILE A 33 12.63 11.15 11.31
C ILE A 33 12.89 12.45 12.07
N LYS A 34 11.90 12.92 12.82
CA LYS A 34 12.00 14.13 13.66
C LYS A 34 12.26 13.84 15.13
N MET A 35 12.08 12.59 15.55
CA MET A 35 12.13 12.19 16.96
C MET A 35 12.86 10.86 17.14
N VAL A 36 13.66 10.80 18.21
CA VAL A 36 14.44 9.63 18.64
C VAL A 36 14.12 9.29 20.10
N PRO A 37 14.42 8.06 20.57
CA PRO A 37 14.06 7.63 21.93
C PRO A 37 14.61 8.50 23.04
N GLU A 38 15.79 9.11 22.88
CA GLU A 38 16.40 10.00 23.87
C GLU A 38 15.54 11.25 24.11
N THR A 39 15.14 11.92 23.04
CA THR A 39 14.24 13.08 23.09
C THR A 39 12.86 12.67 23.63
N ALA A 40 12.31 11.54 23.16
CA ALA A 40 11.02 11.03 23.64
C ALA A 40 11.03 10.71 25.14
N ASN A 41 12.14 10.17 25.66
CA ASN A 41 12.33 9.96 27.10
C ASN A 41 12.36 11.28 27.87
N THR A 42 12.97 12.34 27.33
CA THR A 42 12.98 13.67 27.98
C THR A 42 11.55 14.20 28.16
N PHE A 43 10.70 14.09 27.13
CA PHE A 43 9.28 14.43 27.24
C PHE A 43 8.55 13.55 28.24
N TRP A 44 8.79 12.24 28.19
CA TRP A 44 8.18 11.30 29.13
C TRP A 44 8.59 11.63 30.58
N ASP A 45 9.85 11.90 30.86
CA ASP A 45 10.29 12.22 32.22
C ASP A 45 9.75 13.57 32.71
N ALA A 46 9.49 14.50 31.78
CA ALA A 46 8.80 15.77 32.04
C ALA A 46 7.27 15.65 32.25
N GLY A 47 6.69 14.44 32.16
CA GLY A 47 5.28 14.19 32.47
C GLY A 47 4.34 14.14 31.27
N PHE A 48 4.84 14.21 30.03
CA PHE A 48 4.03 14.05 28.83
C PHE A 48 3.65 12.58 28.63
N ARG A 49 2.34 12.28 28.61
CA ARG A 49 1.82 10.89 28.58
C ARG A 49 0.88 10.61 27.41
N ASP A 50 0.48 11.63 26.66
CA ASP A 50 -0.47 11.51 25.54
C ASP A 50 0.21 10.96 24.28
N ILE A 51 0.77 9.75 24.39
CA ILE A 51 1.60 9.10 23.36
C ILE A 51 0.80 8.36 22.29
N ASP A 52 -0.52 8.25 22.48
CA ASP A 52 -1.45 7.55 21.57
C ASP A 52 -2.47 8.49 20.92
N THR A 53 -2.33 9.80 21.12
CA THR A 53 -3.22 10.80 20.51
C THR A 53 -2.92 10.94 19.03
N ALA A 54 -3.93 10.72 18.19
CA ALA A 54 -3.81 10.89 16.74
C ALA A 54 -3.63 12.38 16.35
N ASP A 55 -2.91 12.61 15.25
CA ASP A 55 -2.85 13.92 14.59
C ASP A 55 -4.12 14.22 13.75
N ASP A 56 -4.14 15.36 13.08
CA ASP A 56 -5.25 15.80 12.21
C ASP A 56 -5.43 14.93 10.95
N CYS A 57 -4.45 14.08 10.63
CA CYS A 57 -4.58 13.08 9.58
C CYS A 57 -5.09 11.74 10.12
N GLY A 58 -5.27 11.60 11.43
CA GLY A 58 -5.73 10.42 12.13
C GLY A 58 -4.63 9.40 12.46
N MET A 59 -3.36 9.80 12.33
CA MET A 59 -2.21 8.96 12.60
C MET A 59 -1.75 9.14 14.04
N THR A 60 -1.66 8.04 14.79
CA THR A 60 -0.99 8.06 16.09
C THR A 60 0.54 8.15 15.90
N PRO A 61 1.26 8.68 16.89
CA PRO A 61 2.72 8.64 17.00
C PRO A 61 3.36 7.29 16.63
N TYR A 62 2.73 6.21 17.08
CA TYR A 62 3.11 4.85 16.78
C TYR A 62 3.00 4.52 15.29
N LEU A 63 1.86 4.84 14.66
CA LEU A 63 1.65 4.60 13.22
C LEU A 63 2.56 5.48 12.37
N GLN A 64 2.82 6.73 12.75
CA GLN A 64 3.79 7.58 12.08
C GLN A 64 5.19 6.93 12.08
N SER A 65 5.59 6.30 13.20
CA SER A 65 6.89 5.61 13.30
C SER A 65 6.98 4.42 12.33
N TRP A 66 5.88 3.69 12.11
CA TRP A 66 5.79 2.67 11.06
C TRP A 66 5.88 3.26 9.66
N TYR A 67 5.20 4.38 9.40
CA TYR A 67 5.30 5.08 8.12
C TYR A 67 6.73 5.52 7.82
N SER A 68 7.48 6.00 8.80
CA SER A 68 8.89 6.38 8.64
C SER A 68 9.87 5.23 8.75
N ALA A 69 9.40 4.00 8.96
CA ALA A 69 10.24 2.84 9.25
C ALA A 69 11.25 3.09 10.40
N ASN A 70 10.85 3.87 11.40
CA ASN A 70 11.66 4.20 12.58
C ASN A 70 11.41 3.18 13.70
N PHE A 71 12.04 2.01 13.59
CA PHE A 71 11.80 0.90 14.52
C PHE A 71 12.33 1.14 15.93
N GLU A 72 13.28 2.06 16.12
CA GLU A 72 13.69 2.49 17.47
C GLU A 72 12.53 3.17 18.21
N MET A 73 11.79 4.04 17.51
CA MET A 73 10.59 4.67 18.05
C MET A 73 9.42 3.68 18.17
N VAL A 74 9.23 2.78 17.20
CA VAL A 74 8.25 1.67 17.33
C VAL A 74 8.50 0.90 18.63
N ASN A 75 9.74 0.51 18.88
CA ASN A 75 10.13 -0.15 20.12
C ASN A 75 9.85 0.70 21.36
N TRP A 76 10.19 1.99 21.31
CA TRP A 76 9.92 2.90 22.42
C TRP A 76 8.43 2.95 22.78
N PHE A 77 7.53 3.09 21.79
CA PHE A 77 6.08 3.10 22.02
C PHE A 77 5.57 1.81 22.64
N ILE A 78 5.99 0.66 22.10
CA ILE A 78 5.62 -0.65 22.65
C ILE A 78 6.08 -0.78 24.11
N GLN A 79 7.30 -0.34 24.44
CA GLN A 79 7.81 -0.33 25.81
C GLN A 79 7.02 0.59 26.75
N LYS A 80 6.39 1.66 26.23
CA LYS A 80 5.50 2.55 26.99
C LYS A 80 4.05 2.06 27.05
N GLY A 81 3.74 0.91 26.46
CA GLY A 81 2.45 0.23 26.59
C GLY A 81 1.48 0.48 25.43
N VAL A 82 1.93 1.10 24.33
CA VAL A 82 1.12 1.22 23.12
C VAL A 82 0.83 -0.17 22.57
N SER A 83 -0.42 -0.40 22.16
CA SER A 83 -0.79 -1.68 21.55
C SER A 83 -0.13 -1.86 20.18
N ILE A 84 0.40 -3.05 19.92
CA ILE A 84 0.91 -3.41 18.59
C ILE A 84 -0.21 -3.52 17.54
N SER A 85 -1.47 -3.65 17.98
CA SER A 85 -2.65 -3.65 17.13
C SER A 85 -3.34 -2.29 17.05
N SER A 86 -2.65 -1.20 17.42
CA SER A 86 -3.21 0.15 17.27
C SER A 86 -3.56 0.43 15.81
N GLU A 87 -4.68 1.13 15.64
CA GLU A 87 -5.27 1.48 14.35
C GLU A 87 -5.31 2.99 14.18
N HIS A 88 -5.40 3.40 12.92
CA HIS A 88 -5.66 4.77 12.52
C HIS A 88 -7.02 5.23 13.10
N SER A 89 -7.16 6.51 13.47
CA SER A 89 -8.42 6.98 14.10
C SER A 89 -9.63 6.91 13.17
N ASP A 90 -9.39 7.19 11.89
CA ASP A 90 -10.46 7.35 10.89
C ASP A 90 -10.80 6.06 10.11
N ALA A 91 -9.98 5.01 10.24
CA ALA A 91 -10.18 3.75 9.53
C ALA A 91 -9.44 2.60 10.24
N PRO A 92 -9.87 1.34 10.09
CA PRO A 92 -9.20 0.18 10.71
C PRO A 92 -7.91 -0.18 9.96
N LEU A 93 -6.98 0.77 9.90
CA LEU A 93 -5.68 0.65 9.26
C LEU A 93 -4.61 0.51 10.34
N THR A 94 -3.99 -0.66 10.36
CA THR A 94 -2.90 -1.00 11.29
C THR A 94 -1.52 -0.62 10.73
N ALA A 95 -0.50 -0.78 11.57
CA ALA A 95 0.92 -0.63 11.25
C ALA A 95 1.36 -1.22 9.89
N LEU A 96 0.89 -2.43 9.53
CA LEU A 96 1.27 -3.06 8.25
C LEU A 96 0.69 -2.34 7.03
N HIS A 97 -0.51 -1.76 7.12
CA HIS A 97 -1.08 -0.96 6.03
C HIS A 97 -0.23 0.29 5.76
N VAL A 98 0.16 0.94 6.84
CA VAL A 98 1.00 2.15 6.81
C VAL A 98 2.40 1.84 6.28
N TYR A 99 3.01 0.75 6.74
CA TYR A 99 4.32 0.30 6.27
C TYR A 99 4.30 -0.08 4.78
N ALA A 100 3.25 -0.75 4.32
CA ALA A 100 3.05 -1.04 2.91
C ALA A 100 2.97 0.23 2.06
N ASN A 101 2.30 1.28 2.56
CA ASN A 101 2.24 2.59 1.91
C ASN A 101 3.63 3.24 1.82
N ARG A 102 4.50 3.05 2.82
CA ARG A 102 5.90 3.49 2.75
C ARG A 102 6.71 2.72 1.70
N LEU A 103 6.49 1.42 1.54
CA LEU A 103 7.13 0.68 0.44
C LEU A 103 6.61 1.13 -0.93
N GLU A 104 5.33 1.51 -1.06
CA GLU A 104 4.80 2.11 -2.30
C GLU A 104 5.49 3.45 -2.60
N TYR A 105 5.67 4.26 -1.57
CA TYR A 105 6.30 5.58 -1.66
C TYR A 105 7.49 5.71 -0.69
N PRO A 106 8.70 5.25 -1.09
CA PRO A 106 9.89 5.43 -0.25
C PRO A 106 10.17 6.89 0.09
N GLY A 107 9.82 7.82 -0.80
CA GLY A 107 10.05 9.25 -0.59
C GLY A 107 11.54 9.60 -0.52
N TRP A 108 11.84 10.84 -0.11
CA TRP A 108 13.20 11.37 -0.10
C TRP A 108 14.07 10.79 1.01
N ALA A 109 13.47 10.43 2.16
CA ALA A 109 14.18 9.84 3.28
C ALA A 109 14.92 8.55 2.89
N PHE A 110 14.41 7.83 1.88
CA PHE A 110 14.99 6.60 1.35
C PHE A 110 15.47 6.76 -0.10
N ALA A 111 15.81 7.98 -0.52
CA ALA A 111 16.35 8.29 -1.86
C ALA A 111 15.50 7.76 -3.03
N HIS A 112 14.19 7.62 -2.83
CA HIS A 112 13.32 6.89 -3.76
C HIS A 112 13.88 5.50 -4.11
N ASP A 113 14.26 4.71 -3.10
CA ASP A 113 14.67 3.31 -3.25
C ASP A 113 13.92 2.45 -2.24
N VAL A 114 13.09 1.54 -2.73
CA VAL A 114 12.34 0.60 -1.91
C VAL A 114 13.27 -0.34 -1.11
N ASN A 115 14.48 -0.60 -1.63
CA ASN A 115 15.46 -1.47 -0.96
C ASN A 115 16.12 -0.78 0.23
N ALA A 116 16.14 0.56 0.26
CA ALA A 116 16.71 1.36 1.34
C ALA A 116 15.78 1.48 2.57
N ILE A 117 14.52 1.04 2.47
CA ILE A 117 13.57 1.09 3.58
C ILE A 117 13.90 -0.02 4.59
N PRO A 118 14.22 0.34 5.85
CA PRO A 118 14.54 -0.65 6.87
C PRO A 118 13.30 -1.47 7.28
N THR A 119 13.55 -2.60 7.91
CA THR A 119 12.55 -3.47 8.52
C THR A 119 13.08 -3.99 9.85
N ASP A 120 12.19 -4.30 10.78
CA ASP A 120 12.52 -5.03 12.01
C ASP A 120 11.68 -6.30 12.08
N GLN A 121 12.36 -7.45 11.95
CA GLN A 121 11.71 -8.76 11.87
C GLN A 121 10.92 -9.11 13.14
N TYR A 122 11.38 -8.66 14.31
CA TYR A 122 10.67 -8.95 15.56
C TYR A 122 9.27 -8.31 15.55
N TYR A 123 9.15 -7.07 15.10
CA TYR A 123 7.86 -6.39 15.03
C TYR A 123 6.95 -6.92 13.92
N MET A 124 7.53 -7.30 12.77
CA MET A 124 6.78 -7.97 11.70
C MET A 124 6.20 -9.30 12.17
N GLU A 125 7.01 -10.14 12.82
CA GLU A 125 6.56 -11.40 13.41
C GLU A 125 5.50 -11.19 14.49
N ALA A 126 5.68 -10.20 15.36
CA ALA A 126 4.75 -9.90 16.44
C ALA A 126 3.36 -9.48 15.91
N ILE A 127 3.31 -8.61 14.90
CA ILE A 127 2.04 -8.24 14.27
C ILE A 127 1.40 -9.44 13.59
N GLN A 128 2.16 -10.20 12.80
CA GLN A 128 1.60 -11.36 12.09
C GLN A 128 1.07 -12.43 13.05
N LYS A 129 1.74 -12.63 14.18
CA LYS A 129 1.27 -13.56 15.22
C LYS A 129 -0.04 -13.10 15.85
N GLN A 130 -0.22 -11.80 16.04
CA GLN A 130 -1.40 -11.25 16.70
C GLN A 130 -2.58 -11.06 15.75
N LEU A 131 -2.33 -10.60 14.52
CA LEU A 131 -3.35 -10.16 13.57
C LEU A 131 -3.42 -11.01 12.29
N GLY A 132 -2.43 -11.86 12.03
CA GLY A 132 -2.27 -12.48 10.72
C GLY A 132 -2.02 -11.43 9.64
N ILE A 133 -2.76 -11.52 8.53
CA ILE A 133 -2.87 -10.41 7.58
C ILE A 133 -4.03 -9.53 8.05
N PRO A 134 -3.79 -8.26 8.40
CA PRO A 134 -4.87 -7.38 8.83
C PRO A 134 -5.75 -7.00 7.63
N TYR A 135 -7.04 -6.90 7.89
CA TYR A 135 -8.07 -6.49 6.92
C TYR A 135 -8.76 -5.25 7.47
N ASP A 136 -8.97 -4.24 6.62
CA ASP A 136 -9.82 -3.10 6.95
C ASP A 136 -11.32 -3.45 6.75
N ASN A 137 -12.22 -2.47 6.91
CA ASN A 137 -13.67 -2.66 6.71
C ASN A 137 -14.14 -2.35 5.26
N CYS A 138 -13.24 -2.33 4.29
CA CYS A 138 -13.57 -2.07 2.89
C CYS A 138 -14.38 -3.23 2.27
N THR A 139 -15.32 -2.88 1.39
CA THR A 139 -16.18 -3.83 0.69
C THR A 139 -15.88 -3.90 -0.82
N CYS A 140 -14.67 -3.57 -1.23
CA CYS A 140 -14.31 -3.62 -2.65
C CYS A 140 -14.06 -5.05 -3.11
N GLU A 141 -14.51 -5.39 -4.32
CA GLU A 141 -14.29 -6.71 -4.92
C GLU A 141 -12.81 -7.09 -5.08
N CYS A 142 -11.89 -6.10 -5.07
CA CYS A 142 -10.46 -6.37 -5.08
C CYS A 142 -10.00 -7.18 -3.84
N SER A 143 -10.69 -7.04 -2.71
CA SER A 143 -10.53 -7.91 -1.53
C SER A 143 -11.82 -7.94 -0.71
N PRO A 144 -12.68 -8.96 -0.89
CA PRO A 144 -14.04 -9.00 -0.34
C PRO A 144 -14.08 -9.14 1.20
N ARG A 145 -12.93 -9.35 1.84
CA ARG A 145 -12.79 -9.45 3.30
C ARG A 145 -12.30 -8.15 3.95
N GLY A 146 -12.09 -7.10 3.16
CA GLY A 146 -11.35 -5.90 3.58
C GLY A 146 -10.08 -5.72 2.77
N CYS A 147 -9.65 -4.49 2.55
CA CYS A 147 -8.33 -4.24 1.99
C CYS A 147 -7.25 -4.72 2.97
N THR A 148 -6.26 -5.40 2.40
CA THR A 148 -5.05 -5.81 3.10
C THR A 148 -3.92 -4.80 2.83
N PRO A 149 -2.77 -4.91 3.52
CA PRO A 149 -1.59 -4.10 3.21
C PRO A 149 -1.16 -4.17 1.74
N VAL A 150 -1.41 -5.28 1.05
CA VAL A 150 -1.12 -5.45 -0.40
C VAL A 150 -1.77 -4.36 -1.24
N LYS A 151 -2.99 -3.95 -0.92
CA LYS A 151 -3.69 -2.90 -1.67
C LYS A 151 -2.98 -1.55 -1.56
N PHE A 152 -2.33 -1.27 -0.43
CA PHE A 152 -1.56 -0.03 -0.22
C PHE A 152 -0.20 -0.12 -0.90
N LEU A 153 0.44 -1.30 -0.84
CA LEU A 153 1.69 -1.60 -1.54
C LEU A 153 1.58 -1.42 -3.06
N LEU A 154 0.48 -1.89 -3.66
CA LEU A 154 0.30 -1.95 -5.11
C LEU A 154 -0.52 -0.78 -5.68
N LYS A 155 -0.87 0.20 -4.83
CA LYS A 155 -1.62 1.40 -5.23
C LYS A 155 -0.88 2.12 -6.35
N ALA A 156 -1.65 2.60 -7.32
CA ALA A 156 -1.19 3.18 -8.57
C ALA A 156 -0.79 4.67 -8.48
N SER A 157 -0.46 5.19 -7.29
CA SER A 157 -0.43 6.64 -7.05
C SER A 157 0.87 7.33 -7.49
N TYR A 158 2.04 6.70 -7.32
CA TYR A 158 3.33 7.40 -7.48
C TYR A 158 4.26 6.81 -8.54
N TYR A 159 3.77 6.63 -9.77
CA TYR A 159 4.57 6.18 -10.91
C TYR A 159 5.64 7.17 -11.44
N ARG A 160 5.87 8.30 -10.77
CA ARG A 160 6.95 9.23 -11.17
C ARG A 160 8.35 8.61 -11.01
N TYR A 161 8.50 7.57 -10.19
CA TYR A 161 9.81 7.02 -9.80
C TYR A 161 10.12 5.63 -10.39
N GLY A 162 9.20 5.03 -11.15
CA GLY A 162 9.52 3.93 -12.07
C GLY A 162 9.64 2.52 -11.47
N PHE A 163 9.38 2.31 -10.17
CA PHE A 163 9.46 0.98 -9.53
C PHE A 163 8.54 -0.04 -10.20
N ALA A 164 9.05 -1.27 -10.36
CA ALA A 164 8.23 -2.38 -10.82
C ALA A 164 7.43 -2.96 -9.64
N ARG A 165 6.16 -3.30 -9.86
CA ARG A 165 5.32 -3.97 -8.84
C ARG A 165 5.96 -5.26 -8.33
N GLY A 166 6.67 -5.99 -9.20
CA GLY A 166 7.42 -7.17 -8.78
C GLY A 166 8.45 -6.87 -7.70
N GLU A 167 9.16 -5.75 -7.79
CA GLU A 167 10.12 -5.33 -6.76
C GLU A 167 9.44 -4.99 -5.44
N GLN A 168 8.28 -4.33 -5.49
CA GLN A 168 7.48 -4.01 -4.30
C GLN A 168 6.99 -5.29 -3.62
N ILE A 169 6.47 -6.25 -4.37
CA ILE A 169 6.01 -7.56 -3.84
C ILE A 169 7.19 -8.31 -3.23
N ARG A 170 8.30 -8.45 -3.97
CA ARG A 170 9.51 -9.11 -3.48
C ARG A 170 9.97 -8.48 -2.16
N LYS A 171 10.13 -7.16 -2.15
CA LYS A 171 10.61 -6.43 -0.97
C LYS A 171 9.64 -6.51 0.20
N TRP A 172 8.33 -6.48 -0.04
CA TRP A 172 7.32 -6.71 1.00
C TRP A 172 7.47 -8.09 1.64
N ILE A 173 7.55 -9.15 0.83
CA ILE A 173 7.69 -10.52 1.32
C ILE A 173 9.02 -10.72 2.07
N GLU A 174 10.12 -10.16 1.58
CA GLU A 174 11.41 -10.17 2.28
C GLU A 174 11.34 -9.44 3.63
N ASN A 175 10.70 -8.26 3.66
CA ASN A 175 10.65 -7.45 4.87
C ASN A 175 9.70 -8.01 5.92
N VAL A 176 8.55 -8.56 5.51
CA VAL A 176 7.53 -9.14 6.39
C VAL A 176 7.88 -10.58 6.80
N ASN A 177 8.60 -11.30 5.95
CA ASN A 177 9.03 -12.69 6.16
C ASN A 177 7.91 -13.60 6.70
N PRO A 178 6.77 -13.70 5.99
CA PRO A 178 5.61 -14.41 6.50
C PRO A 178 5.85 -15.92 6.62
N PRO A 179 5.29 -16.61 7.63
CA PRO A 179 5.26 -18.07 7.66
C PRO A 179 4.46 -18.60 6.45
N ALA A 180 4.73 -19.84 6.04
CA ALA A 180 4.21 -20.41 4.79
C ALA A 180 2.69 -20.24 4.56
N PRO A 181 1.79 -20.41 5.56
CA PRO A 181 0.36 -20.17 5.35
C PRO A 181 0.04 -18.70 5.02
N LEU A 182 0.71 -17.75 5.68
CA LEU A 182 0.53 -16.32 5.41
C LEU A 182 1.20 -15.92 4.10
N LEU A 183 2.33 -16.53 3.73
CA LEU A 183 2.97 -16.32 2.44
C LEU A 183 2.00 -16.67 1.30
N LYS A 184 1.38 -17.85 1.36
CA LYS A 184 0.37 -18.28 0.38
C LYS A 184 -0.79 -17.27 0.29
N GLN A 185 -1.26 -16.78 1.44
CA GLN A 185 -2.33 -15.78 1.48
C GLN A 185 -1.88 -14.43 0.89
N TYR A 186 -0.68 -13.94 1.19
CA TYR A 186 -0.17 -12.70 0.57
C TYR A 186 -0.09 -12.81 -0.95
N ILE A 187 0.40 -13.94 -1.48
CA ILE A 187 0.43 -14.20 -2.93
C ILE A 187 -1.00 -14.18 -3.49
N TYR A 188 -1.95 -14.82 -2.81
CA TYR A 188 -3.37 -14.79 -3.20
C TYR A 188 -3.94 -13.37 -3.26
N GLU A 189 -3.71 -12.55 -2.23
CA GLU A 189 -4.17 -11.16 -2.18
C GLU A 189 -3.53 -10.30 -3.29
N CYS A 190 -2.22 -10.48 -3.55
CA CYS A 190 -1.51 -9.83 -4.65
C CYS A 190 -2.10 -10.23 -6.01
N THR A 191 -2.33 -11.53 -6.21
CA THR A 191 -2.92 -12.08 -7.43
C THR A 191 -4.33 -11.54 -7.66
N ARG A 192 -5.19 -11.55 -6.63
CA ARG A 192 -6.55 -11.03 -6.74
C ARG A 192 -6.54 -9.54 -7.07
N PHE A 193 -5.68 -8.74 -6.42
CA PHE A 193 -5.56 -7.32 -6.70
C PHE A 193 -5.11 -7.07 -8.15
N MET A 194 -4.09 -7.78 -8.63
CA MET A 194 -3.57 -7.64 -9.99
C MET A 194 -4.61 -8.05 -11.04
N LEU A 195 -5.32 -9.16 -10.80
CA LEU A 195 -6.37 -9.63 -11.68
C LEU A 195 -7.57 -8.67 -11.71
N PHE A 196 -7.99 -8.15 -10.54
CA PHE A 196 -9.04 -7.13 -10.45
C PHE A 196 -8.71 -5.92 -11.34
N GLU A 197 -7.48 -5.41 -11.28
CA GLU A 197 -7.07 -4.29 -12.13
C GLU A 197 -6.92 -4.68 -13.60
N PHE A 198 -6.46 -5.89 -13.90
CA PHE A 198 -6.36 -6.42 -15.27
C PHE A 198 -7.73 -6.51 -15.95
N LEU A 199 -8.76 -6.95 -15.21
CA LEU A 199 -10.15 -6.99 -15.66
C LEU A 199 -10.80 -5.60 -15.69
N GLY A 200 -10.06 -4.57 -15.30
CA GLY A 200 -10.51 -3.20 -15.36
C GLY A 200 -11.35 -2.72 -14.18
N GLY A 201 -11.29 -3.42 -13.05
CA GLY A 201 -12.02 -3.08 -11.84
C GLY A 201 -11.70 -1.67 -11.30
N GLU A 202 -12.72 -1.00 -10.77
CA GLU A 202 -12.60 0.31 -10.15
C GLU A 202 -12.53 0.18 -8.62
N HIS A 203 -11.40 0.60 -8.04
CA HIS A 203 -11.24 0.61 -6.59
C HIS A 203 -12.19 1.62 -5.95
N ILE A 204 -13.08 1.12 -5.09
CA ILE A 204 -13.89 1.90 -4.14
C ILE A 204 -13.28 1.86 -2.73
N CYS A 205 -12.03 1.42 -2.64
CA CYS A 205 -11.31 1.26 -1.39
C CYS A 205 -10.91 2.57 -0.76
N CYS A 206 -10.79 2.58 0.58
CA CYS A 206 -10.06 3.62 1.25
C CYS A 206 -8.60 3.62 0.77
N SER A 207 -7.92 4.75 0.81
CA SER A 207 -6.50 4.83 0.53
C SER A 207 -5.82 5.85 1.41
N LEU A 208 -4.54 5.65 1.70
CA LEU A 208 -3.77 6.67 2.39
C LEU A 208 -3.32 7.70 1.35
N GLY A 209 -3.59 8.96 1.66
CA GLY A 209 -2.99 10.10 0.99
C GLY A 209 -1.52 10.21 1.32
N GLN A 210 -0.88 11.22 0.75
CA GLN A 210 0.52 11.51 0.96
C GLN A 210 0.85 11.79 2.43
N ASN A 211 0.04 12.63 3.08
CA ASN A 211 0.20 12.93 4.50
C ASN A 211 -0.53 11.91 5.38
N CYS A 212 -0.76 10.69 4.87
CA CYS A 212 -1.44 9.61 5.57
C CYS A 212 -2.89 9.89 6.00
N TRP A 213 -3.55 10.94 5.52
CA TRP A 213 -5.00 11.07 5.68
C TRP A 213 -5.73 9.93 4.96
N VAL A 214 -6.86 9.48 5.50
CA VAL A 214 -7.71 8.49 4.83
C VAL A 214 -8.49 9.17 3.71
N GLU A 215 -8.13 8.86 2.47
CA GLU A 215 -8.91 9.18 1.28
C GLU A 215 -9.98 8.12 1.10
N HIS A 216 -11.23 8.48 1.38
CA HIS A 216 -12.35 7.68 0.91
C HIS A 216 -12.53 7.96 -0.58
N SER A 217 -12.46 6.91 -1.41
CA SER A 217 -13.00 7.01 -2.75
C SER A 217 -14.52 7.12 -2.61
N VAL A 218 -15.03 8.34 -2.70
CA VAL A 218 -16.47 8.62 -2.64
C VAL A 218 -17.13 7.74 -3.72
N PRO A 219 -18.10 6.87 -3.38
CA PRO A 219 -18.91 6.20 -4.39
C PRO A 219 -19.50 7.29 -5.27
N ARG A 220 -19.07 7.40 -6.53
CA ARG A 220 -19.58 8.42 -7.43
C ARG A 220 -21.10 8.22 -7.49
N LYS A 221 -21.87 9.23 -7.04
CA LYS A 221 -23.33 9.25 -7.14
C LYS A 221 -23.83 9.25 -8.60
N GLU A 222 -22.95 9.53 -9.56
CA GLU A 222 -23.25 9.39 -10.98
C GLU A 222 -23.03 7.94 -11.43
N PRO A 223 -23.93 7.38 -12.27
CA PRO A 223 -23.75 6.04 -12.82
C PRO A 223 -22.43 6.00 -13.57
N PHE A 224 -21.55 5.08 -13.14
CA PHE A 224 -20.30 4.64 -13.79
C PHE A 224 -19.94 5.47 -15.03
N LYS A 225 -19.39 6.69 -14.84
CA LYS A 225 -18.51 7.27 -15.87
C LYS A 225 -17.24 6.45 -15.85
N ASN A 226 -17.34 5.34 -16.58
CA ASN A 226 -16.36 4.28 -16.75
C ASN A 226 -14.97 4.90 -16.89
N ARG A 227 -14.13 4.78 -15.84
CA ARG A 227 -12.78 5.33 -15.81
C ARG A 227 -11.94 4.75 -16.93
N TRP A 228 -12.30 3.60 -17.51
CA TRP A 228 -11.68 3.13 -18.74
C TRP A 228 -11.87 4.11 -19.88
N THR A 229 -13.05 4.67 -20.10
CA THR A 229 -13.26 5.68 -21.15
C THR A 229 -12.43 6.95 -20.87
N GLU A 230 -12.36 7.44 -19.63
CA GLU A 230 -11.51 8.59 -19.26
C GLU A 230 -9.99 8.26 -19.25
N ARG A 231 -9.59 7.04 -18.87
CA ARG A 231 -8.21 6.50 -18.91
C ARG A 231 -7.76 6.28 -20.35
N VAL A 232 -8.69 5.90 -21.22
CA VAL A 232 -8.46 5.60 -22.65
C VAL A 232 -8.40 6.88 -23.48
N ASP A 233 -9.17 7.91 -23.12
CA ASP A 233 -9.06 9.22 -23.78
C ASP A 233 -7.78 9.97 -23.35
N ASN A 234 -7.20 9.59 -22.22
CA ASN A 234 -5.92 10.11 -21.75
C ASN A 234 -4.76 9.19 -22.16
N ILE A 235 -4.19 9.46 -23.35
CA ILE A 235 -3.01 8.75 -23.91
C ILE A 235 -1.91 8.50 -22.86
N ARG A 236 -1.69 9.44 -21.93
CA ARG A 236 -0.66 9.30 -20.89
C ARG A 236 -1.01 8.20 -19.87
N GLN A 237 -2.29 8.05 -19.51
CA GLN A 237 -2.73 7.01 -18.60
C GLN A 237 -2.67 5.63 -19.27
N GLN A 238 -3.09 5.51 -20.54
CA GLN A 238 -2.92 4.29 -21.31
C GLN A 238 -1.46 3.86 -21.42
N LEU A 239 -0.56 4.80 -21.71
CA LEU A 239 0.86 4.50 -21.82
C LEU A 239 1.44 4.02 -20.48
N ASN A 240 1.02 4.62 -19.36
CA ASN A 240 1.47 4.17 -18.04
C ASN A 240 0.93 2.78 -17.68
N GLU A 241 -0.33 2.50 -17.98
CA GLU A 241 -0.96 1.20 -17.75
C GLU A 241 -0.34 0.10 -18.63
N HIS A 242 -0.07 0.40 -19.90
CA HIS A 242 0.68 -0.47 -20.79
C HIS A 242 2.10 -0.72 -20.24
N LYS A 243 2.86 0.33 -19.91
CA LYS A 243 4.19 0.21 -19.28
C LYS A 243 4.17 -0.68 -18.07
N ARG A 244 3.12 -0.58 -17.24
CA ARG A 244 2.93 -1.40 -16.06
C ARG A 244 2.72 -2.88 -16.40
N LEU A 245 1.81 -3.20 -17.32
CA LEU A 245 1.55 -4.60 -17.70
C LEU A 245 2.76 -5.22 -18.40
N CYS A 246 3.33 -4.51 -19.39
CA CYS A 246 4.48 -4.99 -20.17
C CYS A 246 5.74 -5.20 -19.29
N LYS A 247 6.04 -4.31 -18.34
CA LYS A 247 7.17 -4.51 -17.39
C LYS A 247 7.04 -5.80 -16.57
N ASN A 248 5.82 -6.25 -16.32
CA ASN A 248 5.54 -7.48 -15.57
C ASN A 248 5.15 -8.65 -16.47
N LYS A 249 5.38 -8.54 -17.80
CA LYS A 249 5.04 -9.56 -18.80
C LYS A 249 3.58 -10.01 -18.79
N ILE A 250 2.68 -9.10 -18.42
CA ILE A 250 1.23 -9.31 -18.54
C ILE A 250 0.79 -8.74 -19.90
N PRO A 251 0.05 -9.50 -20.72
CA PRO A 251 -0.45 -9.00 -21.99
C PRO A 251 -1.49 -7.89 -21.78
N ILE A 252 -1.74 -7.06 -22.79
CA ILE A 252 -2.62 -5.90 -22.64
C ILE A 252 -4.05 -6.32 -23.02
N PRO A 253 -5.04 -6.20 -22.12
CA PRO A 253 -6.43 -6.51 -22.47
C PRO A 253 -6.95 -5.54 -23.53
N GLN A 254 -7.63 -6.08 -24.54
CA GLN A 254 -8.28 -5.29 -25.57
C GLN A 254 -9.54 -4.61 -25.03
N ARG A 255 -9.86 -3.44 -25.59
CA ARG A 255 -10.97 -2.61 -25.09
C ARG A 255 -12.32 -3.33 -25.19
N ASP A 256 -12.55 -4.02 -26.30
CA ASP A 256 -13.87 -4.57 -26.61
C ASP A 256 -14.19 -5.78 -25.71
N SER A 257 -13.19 -6.55 -25.28
CA SER A 257 -13.35 -7.65 -24.33
C SER A 257 -13.68 -7.16 -22.91
N LEU A 258 -13.14 -6.01 -22.49
CA LEU A 258 -13.48 -5.41 -21.19
C LEU A 258 -14.85 -4.73 -21.15
N GLN A 259 -15.43 -4.40 -22.31
CA GLN A 259 -16.73 -3.71 -22.35
C GLN A 259 -17.87 -4.57 -21.76
N ALA A 260 -17.80 -5.89 -21.90
CA ALA A 260 -18.76 -6.83 -21.30
C ALA A 260 -18.69 -6.83 -19.76
N LEU A 261 -17.52 -6.52 -19.19
CA LEU A 261 -17.25 -6.50 -17.75
C LEU A 261 -17.71 -5.21 -17.06
N LYS A 262 -18.50 -4.36 -17.72
CA LYS A 262 -19.11 -3.17 -17.09
C LYS A 262 -20.27 -3.50 -16.18
N ASP A 263 -20.91 -4.64 -16.40
CA ASP A 263 -21.95 -5.12 -15.51
C ASP A 263 -21.28 -5.64 -14.22
N PRO A 264 -21.60 -5.08 -13.04
CA PRO A 264 -20.93 -5.44 -11.78
C PRO A 264 -21.09 -6.91 -11.41
N ASP A 265 -22.25 -7.50 -11.67
CA ASP A 265 -22.53 -8.91 -11.35
C ASP A 265 -21.72 -9.82 -12.27
N PHE A 266 -21.66 -9.51 -13.56
CA PHE A 266 -20.82 -10.22 -14.51
C PHE A 266 -19.33 -10.08 -14.18
N PHE A 267 -18.85 -8.88 -13.84
CA PHE A 267 -17.47 -8.65 -13.40
C PHE A 267 -17.12 -9.49 -12.17
N GLN A 268 -17.99 -9.46 -11.15
CA GLN A 268 -17.79 -10.22 -9.92
C GLN A 268 -17.77 -11.72 -10.20
N ALA A 269 -18.68 -12.22 -11.05
CA ALA A 269 -18.71 -13.62 -11.47
C ALA A 269 -17.44 -14.01 -12.21
N THR A 270 -16.95 -13.19 -13.15
CA THR A 270 -15.71 -13.42 -13.89
C THR A 270 -14.50 -13.45 -12.96
N LEU A 271 -14.36 -12.45 -12.08
CA LEU A 271 -13.25 -12.40 -11.11
C LEU A 271 -13.30 -13.59 -10.14
N GLY A 272 -14.49 -13.94 -9.65
CA GLY A 272 -14.71 -15.08 -8.77
C GLY A 272 -14.35 -16.41 -9.43
N SER A 273 -14.82 -16.62 -10.66
CA SER A 273 -14.51 -17.81 -11.47
C SER A 273 -13.03 -17.93 -11.77
N ALA A 274 -12.37 -16.83 -12.15
CA ALA A 274 -10.95 -16.85 -12.38
C ALA A 274 -10.20 -17.24 -11.09
N MET A 275 -10.51 -16.59 -9.97
CA MET A 275 -9.87 -16.89 -8.68
C MET A 275 -10.20 -18.27 -8.10
N SER A 276 -11.27 -18.95 -8.53
CA SER A 276 -11.54 -20.34 -8.08
C SER A 276 -10.51 -21.34 -8.62
N HIS A 277 -9.83 -21.00 -9.72
CA HIS A 277 -8.75 -21.80 -10.29
C HIS A 277 -7.38 -21.50 -9.63
N TYR A 278 -7.32 -20.72 -8.55
CA TYR A 278 -6.05 -20.28 -7.96
C TYR A 278 -5.13 -21.44 -7.59
N ASP A 279 -5.68 -22.48 -6.93
CA ASP A 279 -4.89 -23.62 -6.48
C ASP A 279 -4.54 -24.63 -7.59
N GLU A 280 -5.04 -24.44 -8.82
CA GLU A 280 -4.79 -25.34 -9.96
C GLU A 280 -3.49 -25.04 -10.71
N MET A 281 -3.03 -23.78 -10.68
CA MET A 281 -1.76 -23.41 -11.31
C MET A 281 -0.56 -24.03 -10.57
N ASP A 282 0.28 -24.75 -11.31
CA ASP A 282 1.55 -25.25 -10.78
C ASP A 282 2.49 -24.09 -10.41
N ARG A 283 3.04 -24.15 -9.20
CA ARG A 283 3.93 -23.14 -8.62
C ARG A 283 5.14 -23.86 -8.06
N PRO A 284 6.14 -24.20 -8.90
CA PRO A 284 7.34 -24.85 -8.42
C PRO A 284 8.03 -23.95 -7.39
N ASP A 285 8.64 -24.56 -6.36
CA ASP A 285 9.33 -23.84 -5.28
C ASP A 285 10.45 -22.90 -5.78
N THR A 286 10.92 -23.12 -7.02
CA THR A 286 11.93 -22.28 -7.70
C THR A 286 11.36 -21.01 -8.34
N MET A 287 10.03 -20.87 -8.44
CA MET A 287 9.38 -19.69 -9.02
C MET A 287 9.38 -18.54 -8.00
N PRO A 288 10.02 -17.39 -8.31
CA PRO A 288 10.01 -16.23 -7.41
C PRO A 288 8.59 -15.81 -7.05
N VAL A 289 8.38 -15.39 -5.80
CA VAL A 289 7.03 -15.07 -5.25
C VAL A 289 6.33 -13.98 -6.05
N GLU A 290 7.06 -12.97 -6.50
CA GLU A 290 6.54 -11.90 -7.34
C GLU A 290 6.17 -12.38 -8.74
N THR A 291 6.87 -13.40 -9.25
CA THR A 291 6.59 -13.99 -10.56
C THR A 291 5.31 -14.83 -10.51
N GLN A 292 5.07 -15.56 -9.42
CA GLN A 292 3.83 -16.34 -9.21
C GLN A 292 2.57 -15.48 -9.35
N VAL A 293 2.62 -14.22 -8.93
CA VAL A 293 1.50 -13.28 -9.02
C VAL A 293 1.14 -12.96 -10.46
N PHE A 294 2.15 -12.68 -11.30
CA PHE A 294 1.94 -12.25 -12.69
C PHE A 294 1.70 -13.41 -13.64
N GLU A 295 2.42 -14.53 -13.46
CA GLU A 295 2.24 -15.73 -14.29
C GLU A 295 0.85 -16.33 -14.16
N TYR A 296 0.16 -16.10 -13.04
CA TYR A 296 -1.22 -16.55 -12.87
C TYR A 296 -2.17 -15.97 -13.93
N ILE A 297 -2.01 -14.70 -14.31
CA ILE A 297 -2.85 -14.09 -15.35
C ILE A 297 -2.55 -14.73 -16.71
N ASN A 298 -1.26 -14.95 -17.02
CA ASN A 298 -0.84 -15.62 -18.26
C ASN A 298 -1.38 -17.05 -18.34
N TRP A 299 -1.32 -17.78 -17.23
CA TRP A 299 -1.82 -19.13 -17.11
C TRP A 299 -3.35 -19.20 -17.33
N LEU A 300 -4.13 -18.30 -16.70
CA LEU A 300 -5.57 -18.22 -16.89
C LEU A 300 -5.95 -18.02 -18.37
N LEU A 301 -5.22 -17.17 -19.08
CA LEU A 301 -5.43 -16.90 -20.51
C LEU A 301 -5.05 -18.12 -21.38
N ALA A 302 -3.92 -18.78 -21.07
CA ALA A 302 -3.43 -19.94 -21.81
C ALA A 302 -4.37 -21.16 -21.68
N GLU A 303 -4.86 -21.42 -20.47
CA GLU A 303 -5.78 -22.54 -20.18
C GLU A 303 -7.25 -22.20 -20.47
N ARG A 304 -7.54 -20.98 -20.96
CA ARG A 304 -8.89 -20.49 -21.27
C ARG A 304 -9.83 -20.47 -20.06
N HIS A 305 -9.29 -20.30 -18.86
CA HIS A 305 -10.06 -19.99 -17.66
C HIS A 305 -10.49 -18.52 -17.61
N LEU A 306 -9.92 -17.67 -18.49
CA LEU A 306 -10.31 -16.28 -18.66
C LEU A 306 -10.44 -15.92 -20.14
N GLU A 307 -11.67 -15.61 -20.56
CA GLU A 307 -11.99 -15.21 -21.93
C GLU A 307 -11.87 -13.68 -22.09
N VAL A 308 -10.64 -13.20 -22.19
CA VAL A 308 -10.33 -11.79 -22.46
C VAL A 308 -9.40 -11.73 -23.66
N ASP A 309 -9.82 -11.04 -24.73
CA ASP A 309 -8.93 -10.75 -25.84
C ASP A 309 -7.77 -9.88 -25.36
N VAL A 310 -6.54 -10.28 -25.68
CA VAL A 310 -5.33 -9.57 -25.27
C VAL A 310 -4.41 -9.31 -26.46
N SER A 311 -3.51 -8.34 -26.30
CA SER A 311 -2.38 -8.10 -27.21
C SER A 311 -1.07 -8.41 -26.51
N TYR A 312 -0.22 -9.18 -27.18
CA TYR A 312 1.16 -9.45 -26.76
C TYR A 312 2.16 -8.45 -27.35
N ASP A 313 1.72 -7.60 -28.28
CA ASP A 313 2.58 -6.65 -28.98
C ASP A 313 2.82 -5.41 -28.09
N CYS A 314 4.00 -5.37 -27.45
CA CYS A 314 4.45 -4.22 -26.67
C CYS A 314 5.23 -3.24 -27.57
N GLN A 315 4.62 -2.11 -27.94
CA GLN A 315 5.21 -1.14 -28.89
C GLN A 315 6.16 -0.09 -28.26
N HIS A 316 6.62 -0.27 -27.02
CA HIS A 316 7.41 0.77 -26.33
C HIS A 316 8.73 1.15 -27.01
N ASP A 317 9.30 0.26 -27.84
CA ASP A 317 10.58 0.48 -28.53
C ASP A 317 10.49 1.40 -29.76
N LEU A 318 9.30 1.77 -30.23
CA LEU A 318 9.17 2.66 -31.38
C LEU A 318 9.47 4.13 -31.06
N SER A 319 9.67 4.48 -29.78
CA SER A 319 9.98 5.84 -29.33
C SER A 319 11.47 6.14 -29.14
N LEU A 320 12.36 5.18 -29.40
CA LEU A 320 13.82 5.39 -29.44
C LEU A 320 14.38 5.51 -30.87
N ILE A 321 13.52 5.46 -31.89
CA ILE A 321 13.90 5.66 -33.31
C ILE A 321 13.18 6.89 -33.86
N SER A 322 13.47 8.07 -33.31
CA SER A 322 13.35 9.37 -34.02
C SER A 322 13.69 10.54 -33.10
N VAL A 323 14.98 10.86 -32.97
CA VAL A 323 15.56 12.22 -33.16
C VAL A 323 16.95 12.04 -33.74
#